data_AF-A0A1G7P4A6-F1
#
_entry.id   AF-A0A1G7P4A6-F1
#
_cell.length_a   1.000
_cell.length_b   1.000
_cell.length_c   1.000
_cell.angle_alpha   90.00
_cell.angle_beta   90.00
_cell.angle_gamma   90.00
#
_symmetry.space_group_name_H-M   'P 1'
#
loop_
_entity.id
_entity.type
_entity.pdbx_description
1 polymer ?
#
loop_
_entity_poly.entity_id
_entity_poly.type
_entity_poly.pdbx_seq_one_letter_code
_entity_poly.pdbx_strand_id
1 'polypeptide(L)'
;MLCAQFSFAQKTFVFPKIKTQGSSVEQLTPPDWTIINRVYGDLNNDASDDLAVVFEYNKPIDETRVYGDNNTDIIKETQKPRILAIFFKDKLTGALKLSTQNNDFILRSEEGGKLGDPLQQMAIKDQQLYLRFKGGSEWRWELGYTFKFENKDWFLTSAINLYFNQNTGDMTERVYDFKTRELFTTVGNLHRRDIANRRTSEVLYFSQLRTFKTFKKPWAWEIMPNVYL
;
A
#
# COMPACT_ATOMS: atom_id res chain seq x y z
N MET A 1 0.00 -9.48 52.94
CA MET A 1 -0.78 -9.74 51.72
C MET A 1 0.01 -9.19 50.55
N LEU A 2 0.62 -10.05 49.75
CA LEU A 2 1.31 -9.66 48.51
C LEU A 2 0.30 -9.84 47.37
N CYS A 3 -0.27 -8.75 46.87
CA CYS A 3 -1.12 -8.81 45.67
C CYS A 3 -0.21 -8.99 44.45
N ALA A 4 -0.22 -10.18 43.86
CA ALA A 4 0.38 -10.42 42.55
C ALA A 4 -0.44 -9.66 41.49
N GLN A 5 0.15 -8.63 40.88
CA GLN A 5 -0.40 -8.01 39.69
C GLN A 5 -0.21 -8.96 38.51
N PHE A 6 -1.29 -9.57 38.05
CA PHE A 6 -1.31 -10.23 36.75
C PHE A 6 -1.27 -9.16 35.66
N SER A 7 -0.08 -8.92 35.13
CA SER A 7 0.08 -8.14 33.90
C SER A 7 -0.42 -9.03 32.75
N PHE A 8 -1.63 -8.77 32.27
CA PHE A 8 -2.11 -9.38 31.03
C PHE A 8 -1.28 -8.80 29.89
N ALA A 9 -0.34 -9.59 29.36
CA ALA A 9 0.32 -9.28 28.10
C ALA A 9 -0.77 -9.12 27.02
N GLN A 10 -0.94 -7.91 26.50
CA GLN A 10 -1.91 -7.61 25.44
C GLN A 10 -1.56 -8.50 24.23
N LYS A 11 -2.39 -9.50 23.95
CA LYS A 11 -2.15 -10.45 22.85
C LYS A 11 -2.20 -9.68 21.53
N THR A 12 -1.05 -9.48 20.90
CA THR A 12 -0.94 -8.85 19.57
C THR A 12 -1.88 -9.56 18.59
N PHE A 13 -2.62 -8.77 17.80
CA PHE A 13 -3.51 -9.31 16.77
C PHE A 13 -2.73 -10.21 15.80
N VAL A 14 -3.28 -11.39 15.53
CA VAL A 14 -2.68 -12.38 14.64
C VAL A 14 -3.49 -12.40 13.35
N PHE A 15 -2.88 -11.96 12.26
CA PHE A 15 -3.48 -12.07 10.94
C PHE A 15 -3.67 -13.54 10.55
N PRO A 16 -4.81 -13.90 9.91
CA PRO A 16 -4.96 -15.22 9.34
C PRO A 16 -3.93 -15.45 8.24
N LYS A 17 -3.50 -16.70 8.09
CA LYS A 17 -2.79 -17.13 6.89
C LYS A 17 -3.81 -17.45 5.82
N ILE A 18 -3.76 -16.73 4.71
CA ILE A 18 -4.61 -17.00 3.55
C ILE A 18 -4.28 -18.40 3.01
N LYS A 19 -5.31 -19.14 2.58
CA LYS A 19 -5.14 -20.47 1.98
C LYS A 19 -4.25 -20.34 0.74
N THR A 20 -3.34 -21.30 0.54
CA THR A 20 -2.40 -21.28 -0.57
C THR A 20 -3.06 -21.50 -1.94
N GLN A 21 -4.25 -22.08 -1.96
CA GLN A 21 -5.04 -22.27 -3.19
C GLN A 21 -6.54 -22.35 -2.91
N GLY A 22 -7.34 -22.06 -3.94
CA GLY A 22 -8.80 -22.19 -3.93
C GLY A 22 -9.39 -22.05 -5.33
N SER A 23 -10.64 -22.51 -5.53
CA SER A 23 -11.31 -22.36 -6.84
C SER A 23 -12.08 -21.05 -6.99
N SER A 24 -12.29 -20.31 -5.91
CA SER A 24 -12.92 -18.98 -5.93
C SER A 24 -12.37 -18.10 -4.81
N VAL A 25 -12.58 -16.78 -4.91
CA VAL A 25 -12.15 -15.83 -3.88
C VAL A 25 -12.92 -16.02 -2.57
N GLU A 26 -14.18 -16.46 -2.64
CA GLU A 26 -15.02 -16.73 -1.47
C GLU A 26 -14.46 -17.89 -0.63
N GLN A 27 -13.88 -18.91 -1.27
CA GLN A 27 -13.21 -20.00 -0.55
C GLN A 27 -11.89 -19.57 0.10
N LEU A 28 -11.27 -18.52 -0.42
CA LEU A 28 -10.00 -17.94 0.03
C LEU A 28 -10.20 -16.87 1.12
N THR A 29 -11.39 -16.26 1.21
CA THR A 29 -11.76 -15.30 2.25
C THR A 29 -11.73 -15.95 3.63
N PRO A 30 -10.93 -15.44 4.58
CA PRO A 30 -10.92 -15.96 5.95
C PRO A 30 -12.24 -15.68 6.69
N PRO A 31 -12.59 -16.48 7.71
CA PRO A 31 -13.71 -16.19 8.60
C PRO A 31 -13.54 -14.82 9.26
N ASP A 32 -14.64 -14.06 9.40
CA ASP A 32 -14.66 -12.69 9.95
C ASP A 32 -13.94 -11.63 9.10
N TRP A 33 -13.63 -11.92 7.83
CA TRP A 33 -13.09 -10.95 6.88
C TRP A 33 -14.05 -10.72 5.72
N THR A 34 -14.04 -9.52 5.17
CA THR A 34 -14.84 -9.09 4.02
C THR A 34 -13.94 -8.62 2.88
N ILE A 35 -14.30 -8.92 1.64
CA ILE A 35 -13.62 -8.34 0.47
C ILE A 35 -14.08 -6.90 0.30
N ILE A 36 -13.14 -5.95 0.38
CA ILE A 36 -13.45 -4.51 0.19
C ILE A 36 -13.00 -3.99 -1.18
N ASN A 37 -12.07 -4.66 -1.84
CA ASN A 37 -11.64 -4.34 -3.20
C ASN A 37 -11.05 -5.58 -3.88
N ARG A 38 -11.23 -5.71 -5.20
CA ARG A 38 -10.62 -6.76 -6.01
C ARG A 38 -10.46 -6.31 -7.46
N VAL A 39 -9.38 -6.73 -8.08
CA VAL A 39 -9.09 -6.50 -9.49
C VAL A 39 -8.52 -7.74 -10.15
N TYR A 40 -8.77 -7.85 -11.45
CA TYR A 40 -8.32 -8.94 -12.29
C TYR A 40 -7.44 -8.42 -13.41
N GLY A 41 -6.49 -9.25 -13.84
CA GLY A 41 -5.63 -8.99 -14.99
C GLY A 41 -4.38 -9.86 -14.94
N ASP A 42 -3.75 -10.06 -16.08
CA ASP A 42 -2.52 -10.84 -16.20
C ASP A 42 -1.34 -10.13 -15.51
N LEU A 43 -0.81 -10.71 -14.43
CA LEU A 43 0.30 -10.18 -13.63
C LEU A 43 1.62 -10.91 -13.87
N ASN A 44 1.57 -12.13 -14.39
CA ASN A 44 2.73 -13.00 -14.59
C ASN A 44 3.09 -13.24 -16.07
N ASN A 45 2.41 -12.54 -16.98
CA ASN A 45 2.54 -12.64 -18.43
C ASN A 45 2.26 -14.05 -18.97
N ASP A 46 1.28 -14.72 -18.36
CA ASP A 46 0.78 -15.98 -18.91
C ASP A 46 -0.49 -15.79 -19.74
N ALA A 47 -1.12 -14.62 -19.83
CA ALA A 47 -2.40 -14.42 -20.53
C ALA A 47 -3.62 -15.10 -19.85
N SER A 48 -3.52 -15.39 -18.56
CA SER A 48 -4.63 -15.71 -17.66
C SER A 48 -4.85 -14.53 -16.71
N ASP A 49 -6.10 -14.15 -16.48
CA ASP A 49 -6.39 -13.11 -15.50
C ASP A 49 -6.15 -13.62 -14.08
N ASP A 50 -5.15 -13.03 -13.44
CA ASP A 50 -4.80 -13.20 -12.04
C ASP A 50 -5.71 -12.34 -11.14
N LEU A 51 -5.60 -12.51 -9.82
CA LEU A 51 -6.43 -11.78 -8.84
C LEU A 51 -5.55 -11.03 -7.83
N ALA A 52 -5.78 -9.74 -7.65
CA ALA A 52 -5.38 -9.01 -6.46
C ALA A 52 -6.62 -8.60 -5.66
N VAL A 53 -6.63 -8.89 -4.36
CA VAL A 53 -7.79 -8.68 -3.48
C VAL A 53 -7.36 -8.08 -2.15
N VAL A 54 -8.19 -7.19 -1.63
CA VAL A 54 -8.05 -6.64 -0.27
C VAL A 54 -9.18 -7.17 0.59
N PHE A 55 -8.79 -7.84 1.68
CA PHE A 55 -9.68 -8.25 2.75
C PHE A 55 -9.60 -7.25 3.90
N GLU A 56 -10.73 -6.93 4.52
CA GLU A 56 -10.81 -6.16 5.77
C GLU A 56 -11.45 -7.00 6.87
N TYR A 57 -10.89 -6.96 8.06
CA TYR A 57 -11.45 -7.64 9.23
C TYR A 57 -12.71 -6.93 9.69
N ASN A 58 -13.75 -7.69 10.03
CA ASN A 58 -15.06 -7.15 10.32
C ASN A 58 -15.11 -6.33 11.62
N LYS A 59 -14.17 -6.58 12.55
CA LYS A 59 -14.13 -5.94 13.87
C LYS A 59 -12.94 -5.00 13.98
N PRO A 60 -13.11 -3.81 14.57
CA PRO A 60 -11.97 -3.00 14.93
C PRO A 60 -11.18 -3.69 16.06
N ILE A 61 -9.87 -3.54 16.02
CA ILE A 61 -8.94 -4.01 17.06
C ILE A 61 -7.91 -2.92 17.32
N ASP A 62 -7.30 -2.97 18.51
CA ASP A 62 -6.17 -2.09 18.82
C ASP A 62 -4.94 -2.58 18.04
N GLU A 63 -4.52 -1.80 17.05
CA GLU A 63 -3.29 -2.05 16.30
C GLU A 63 -2.26 -0.98 16.65
N THR A 64 -1.00 -1.40 16.72
CA THR A 64 0.13 -0.46 16.79
C THR A 64 0.66 -0.26 15.38
N ARG A 65 0.51 0.96 14.86
CA ARG A 65 1.03 1.35 13.56
C ARG A 65 2.03 2.47 13.74
N VAL A 66 3.19 2.36 13.08
CA VAL A 66 4.24 3.38 13.15
C VAL A 66 4.30 4.16 11.85
N TYR A 67 4.09 5.46 11.86
CA TYR A 67 4.21 6.30 10.66
C TYR A 67 5.61 6.93 10.59
N GLY A 68 6.16 7.14 9.40
CA GLY A 68 7.48 7.75 9.21
C GLY A 68 8.67 6.82 9.46
N ASP A 69 9.72 7.33 10.12
CA ASP A 69 11.05 6.71 10.28
C ASP A 69 11.09 5.43 11.15
N ASN A 70 9.92 4.87 11.47
CA ASN A 70 9.71 3.74 12.37
C ASN A 70 10.14 3.96 13.83
N ASN A 71 10.50 5.19 14.24
CA ASN A 71 10.97 5.51 15.58
C ASN A 71 10.14 6.59 16.30
N THR A 72 9.47 7.51 15.58
CA THR A 72 8.89 8.70 16.23
C THR A 72 7.43 8.56 16.66
N ASP A 73 6.59 7.77 15.99
CA ASP A 73 5.14 7.81 16.25
C ASP A 73 4.50 6.41 16.24
N ILE A 74 4.64 5.70 17.37
CA ILE A 74 3.79 4.54 17.68
C ILE A 74 2.41 5.07 18.04
N ILE A 75 1.49 5.09 17.08
CA ILE A 75 0.09 5.40 17.36
C ILE A 75 -0.64 4.08 17.56
N LYS A 76 -1.20 3.90 18.77
CA LYS A 76 -2.19 2.86 19.01
C LYS A 76 -3.53 3.37 18.50
N GLU A 77 -4.04 2.73 17.46
CA GLU A 77 -5.31 3.11 16.85
C GLU A 77 -6.24 1.89 16.86
N THR A 78 -7.50 2.12 17.25
CA THR A 78 -8.55 1.11 17.16
C THR A 78 -9.12 1.15 15.74
N GLN A 79 -8.70 0.21 14.90
CA GLN A 79 -8.99 0.21 13.46
C GLN A 79 -9.30 -1.21 12.96
N LYS A 80 -9.81 -1.33 11.74
CA LYS A 80 -10.07 -2.63 11.09
C LYS A 80 -8.86 -3.08 10.26
N PRO A 81 -8.28 -4.25 10.56
CA PRO A 81 -7.15 -4.75 9.79
C PRO A 81 -7.42 -5.04 8.33
N ARG A 82 -6.40 -4.85 7.49
CA ARG A 82 -6.45 -5.12 6.04
C ARG A 82 -5.34 -6.06 5.60
N ILE A 83 -5.67 -6.93 4.66
CA ILE A 83 -4.74 -7.86 3.99
C ILE A 83 -4.82 -7.61 2.50
N LEU A 84 -3.68 -7.38 1.85
CA LEU A 84 -3.52 -7.57 0.41
C LEU A 84 -3.12 -9.02 0.14
N ALA A 85 -3.88 -9.71 -0.70
CA ALA A 85 -3.50 -11.02 -1.22
C ALA A 85 -3.50 -10.98 -2.75
N ILE A 86 -2.46 -11.56 -3.34
CA ILE A 86 -2.34 -11.69 -4.80
C ILE A 86 -2.26 -13.17 -5.14
N PHE A 87 -3.04 -13.60 -6.13
CA PHE A 87 -3.14 -14.97 -6.57
C PHE A 87 -2.89 -15.07 -8.07
N PHE A 88 -2.08 -16.05 -8.47
CA PHE A 88 -1.95 -16.42 -9.87
C PHE A 88 -3.00 -17.47 -10.24
N LYS A 89 -3.64 -17.31 -11.39
CA LYS A 89 -4.64 -18.25 -11.88
C LYS A 89 -3.98 -19.33 -12.71
N ASP A 90 -4.03 -20.56 -12.23
CA ASP A 90 -3.60 -21.73 -12.98
C ASP A 90 -4.52 -21.92 -14.20
N LYS A 91 -3.96 -21.84 -15.41
CA LYS A 91 -4.74 -21.93 -16.65
C LYS A 91 -5.46 -23.26 -16.86
N LEU A 92 -4.85 -24.37 -16.43
CA LEU A 92 -5.36 -25.70 -16.71
C LEU A 92 -6.53 -26.03 -15.78
N THR A 93 -6.38 -25.67 -14.50
CA THR A 93 -7.34 -26.02 -13.45
C THR A 93 -8.31 -24.88 -13.12
N GLY A 94 -7.99 -23.65 -13.51
CA GLY A 94 -8.69 -22.45 -13.09
C GLY A 94 -8.45 -22.06 -11.62
N ALA A 95 -7.61 -22.80 -10.90
CA ALA A 95 -7.38 -22.58 -9.48
C ALA A 95 -6.54 -21.31 -9.24
N LEU A 96 -6.94 -20.54 -8.23
CA LEU A 96 -6.18 -19.38 -7.76
C LEU A 96 -5.13 -19.87 -6.76
N LYS A 97 -3.85 -19.62 -7.05
CA LYS A 97 -2.70 -19.99 -6.22
C LYS A 97 -2.08 -18.73 -5.60
N LEU A 98 -1.96 -18.70 -4.28
CA LEU A 98 -1.45 -17.54 -3.55
C LEU A 98 0.01 -17.26 -3.95
N SER A 99 0.26 -16.05 -4.44
CA SER A 99 1.59 -15.53 -4.78
C SER A 99 2.19 -14.79 -3.58
N THR A 100 1.44 -13.87 -2.99
CA THR A 100 1.87 -13.12 -1.80
C THR A 100 0.69 -12.72 -0.94
N GLN A 101 0.95 -12.63 0.37
CA GLN A 101 0.10 -11.99 1.36
C GLN A 101 0.90 -10.87 2.02
N ASN A 102 0.35 -9.67 2.07
CA ASN A 102 0.91 -8.54 2.81
C ASN A 102 -0.17 -7.97 3.74
N ASN A 103 0.19 -7.76 5.01
CA ASN A 103 -0.74 -7.32 6.06
C ASN A 103 -0.57 -5.84 6.43
N ASP A 104 0.41 -5.15 5.85
CA ASP A 104 0.86 -3.85 6.32
C ASP A 104 0.58 -2.74 5.31
N PHE A 105 0.71 -3.04 4.02
CA PHE A 105 0.82 -2.08 2.92
C PHE A 105 -0.46 -1.33 2.64
N ILE A 106 -1.60 -1.98 2.82
CA ILE A 106 -2.90 -1.34 2.62
C ILE A 106 -3.25 -0.54 3.85
N LEU A 107 -3.36 0.78 3.64
CA LEU A 107 -3.82 1.70 4.66
C LEU A 107 -5.26 1.37 5.10
N ARG A 108 -5.53 1.46 6.39
CA ARG A 108 -6.81 1.19 7.07
C ARG A 108 -7.76 2.37 6.90
N SER A 109 -9.05 2.13 7.15
CA SER A 109 -10.13 3.08 6.89
C SER A 109 -9.95 4.42 7.60
N GLU A 110 -9.29 4.44 8.75
CA GLU A 110 -9.11 5.66 9.54
C GLU A 110 -7.77 6.38 9.24
N GLU A 111 -6.91 5.83 8.37
CA GLU A 111 -5.59 6.42 8.08
C GLU A 111 -5.64 7.54 7.01
N GLY A 112 -6.82 7.94 6.52
CA GLY A 112 -6.97 9.00 5.51
C GLY A 112 -7.32 10.39 6.07
N GLY A 113 -7.37 10.55 7.39
CA GLY A 113 -7.67 11.82 8.04
C GLY A 113 -9.13 12.26 7.85
N LYS A 114 -9.38 13.55 7.60
CA LYS A 114 -10.76 14.08 7.42
C LYS A 114 -11.44 13.57 6.15
N LEU A 115 -10.69 12.98 5.22
CA LEU A 115 -11.24 12.40 3.99
C LEU A 115 -11.79 10.97 4.18
N GLY A 116 -11.57 10.34 5.35
CA GLY A 116 -12.02 8.98 5.63
C GLY A 116 -11.11 7.92 5.02
N ASP A 117 -11.70 6.88 4.42
CA ASP A 117 -10.95 5.72 3.90
C ASP A 117 -9.94 6.12 2.81
N PRO A 118 -8.64 5.87 3.04
CA PRO A 118 -7.63 6.28 2.10
C PRO A 118 -7.53 5.40 0.87
N LEU A 119 -7.99 4.15 0.87
CA LEU A 119 -7.89 3.26 -0.29
C LEU A 119 -8.83 3.74 -1.41
N GLN A 120 -8.27 4.18 -2.54
CA GLN A 120 -9.06 4.75 -3.64
C GLN A 120 -9.21 3.80 -4.80
N GLN A 121 -8.10 3.26 -5.30
CA GLN A 121 -8.10 2.47 -6.52
C GLN A 121 -7.05 1.36 -6.45
N MET A 122 -7.45 0.23 -7.00
CA MET A 122 -6.55 -0.83 -7.44
C MET A 122 -6.74 -1.01 -8.94
N ALA A 123 -5.69 -1.39 -9.65
CA ALA A 123 -5.78 -1.78 -11.05
C ALA A 123 -4.67 -2.75 -11.40
N ILE A 124 -4.93 -3.64 -12.35
CA ILE A 124 -3.90 -4.43 -13.01
C ILE A 124 -3.83 -3.96 -14.46
N LYS A 125 -2.65 -3.51 -14.90
CA LYS A 125 -2.42 -3.04 -16.27
C LYS A 125 -0.96 -3.24 -16.63
N ASP A 126 -0.67 -3.64 -17.86
CA ASP A 126 0.71 -3.80 -18.35
C ASP A 126 1.56 -4.67 -17.39
N GLN A 127 0.96 -5.78 -16.91
CA GLN A 127 1.54 -6.76 -15.99
C GLN A 127 1.99 -6.17 -14.64
N GLN A 128 1.35 -5.08 -14.22
CA GLN A 128 1.66 -4.37 -12.99
C GLN A 128 0.41 -4.15 -12.15
N LEU A 129 0.58 -4.25 -10.82
CA LEU A 129 -0.41 -3.90 -9.82
C LEU A 129 -0.24 -2.43 -9.42
N TYR A 130 -1.26 -1.62 -9.63
CA TYR A 130 -1.34 -0.23 -9.21
C TYR A 130 -2.19 -0.14 -7.95
N LEU A 131 -1.67 0.56 -6.94
CA LEU A 131 -2.36 0.91 -5.71
C LEU A 131 -2.40 2.45 -5.61
N ARG A 132 -3.56 3.01 -5.28
CA ARG A 132 -3.75 4.45 -5.08
C ARG A 132 -4.44 4.74 -3.76
N PHE A 133 -3.89 5.70 -3.04
CA PHE A 133 -4.40 6.18 -1.77
C PHE A 133 -4.56 7.70 -1.79
N LYS A 134 -5.49 8.24 -1.00
CA LYS A 134 -5.60 9.68 -0.76
C LYS A 134 -6.01 9.98 0.67
N GLY A 135 -5.69 11.15 1.17
CA GLY A 135 -6.16 11.56 2.48
C GLY A 135 -5.77 12.99 2.82
N GLY A 136 -5.85 13.33 4.10
CA GLY A 136 -5.52 14.63 4.65
C GLY A 136 -6.74 15.43 5.09
N SER A 137 -6.65 16.75 4.94
CA SER A 137 -7.73 17.69 5.27
C SER A 137 -7.70 18.87 4.29
N GLU A 138 -7.39 20.08 4.76
CA GLU A 138 -7.13 21.22 3.87
C GLU A 138 -5.92 20.97 2.99
N TRP A 139 -4.84 20.46 3.59
CA TRP A 139 -3.75 19.84 2.87
C TRP A 139 -4.07 18.37 2.63
N ARG A 140 -4.08 17.99 1.35
CA ARG A 140 -4.36 16.65 0.87
C ARG A 140 -3.09 15.99 0.37
N TRP A 141 -3.05 14.67 0.49
CA TRP A 141 -2.03 13.85 -0.15
C TRP A 141 -2.70 12.81 -1.05
N GLU A 142 -2.02 12.47 -2.14
CA GLU A 142 -2.32 11.33 -3.00
C GLU A 142 -1.05 10.51 -3.16
N LEU A 143 -1.15 9.21 -2.90
CA LEU A 143 -0.05 8.27 -3.04
C LEU A 143 -0.39 7.27 -4.12
N GLY A 144 0.62 6.88 -4.87
CA GLY A 144 0.51 5.79 -5.81
C GLY A 144 1.74 4.92 -5.80
N TYR A 145 1.52 3.60 -5.84
CA TYR A 145 2.58 2.61 -5.90
C TYR A 145 2.28 1.61 -7.01
N THR A 146 3.31 1.24 -7.76
CA THR A 146 3.22 0.27 -8.85
C THR A 146 4.16 -0.88 -8.56
N PHE A 147 3.61 -2.09 -8.49
CA PHE A 147 4.39 -3.31 -8.25
C PHE A 147 4.35 -4.20 -9.48
N LYS A 148 5.50 -4.80 -9.81
CA LYS A 148 5.61 -5.79 -10.88
C LYS A 148 6.13 -7.10 -10.33
N PHE A 149 5.54 -8.21 -10.77
CA PHE A 149 6.08 -9.52 -10.46
C PHE A 149 7.22 -9.86 -11.42
N GLU A 150 8.44 -9.98 -10.88
CA GLU A 150 9.64 -10.37 -11.63
C GLU A 150 10.51 -11.23 -10.71
N ASN A 151 11.28 -12.18 -11.24
CA ASN A 151 12.21 -13.00 -10.45
C ASN A 151 11.61 -13.63 -9.17
N LYS A 152 10.35 -14.06 -9.24
CA LYS A 152 9.59 -14.68 -8.12
C LYS A 152 9.32 -13.74 -6.93
N ASP A 153 9.37 -12.42 -7.13
CA ASP A 153 8.98 -11.44 -6.11
C ASP A 153 8.26 -10.23 -6.72
N TRP A 154 7.67 -9.40 -5.86
CA TRP A 154 6.89 -8.22 -6.23
C TRP A 154 7.70 -6.95 -6.02
N PHE A 155 8.32 -6.44 -7.08
CA PHE A 155 9.18 -5.26 -7.02
C PHE A 155 8.40 -3.97 -7.22
N LEU A 156 8.66 -2.97 -6.39
CA LEU A 156 8.16 -1.60 -6.56
C LEU A 156 8.90 -0.96 -7.75
N THR A 157 8.18 -0.68 -8.83
CA THR A 157 8.74 -0.15 -10.08
C THR A 157 8.58 1.36 -10.20
N SER A 158 7.49 1.91 -9.66
CA SER A 158 7.28 3.34 -9.57
C SER A 158 6.45 3.74 -8.36
N ALA A 159 6.59 5.00 -7.97
CA ALA A 159 5.74 5.64 -6.98
C ALA A 159 5.39 7.06 -7.38
N ILE A 160 4.29 7.59 -6.86
CA ILE A 160 3.92 9.00 -6.96
C ILE A 160 3.44 9.50 -5.60
N ASN A 161 3.87 10.68 -5.20
CA ASN A 161 3.39 11.38 -4.02
C ASN A 161 3.05 12.81 -4.42
N LEU A 162 1.78 13.15 -4.36
CA LEU A 162 1.28 14.51 -4.56
C LEU A 162 0.78 15.03 -3.22
N TYR A 163 1.32 16.16 -2.76
CA TYR A 163 0.84 16.88 -1.60
C TYR A 163 0.40 18.28 -2.01
N PHE A 164 -0.81 18.68 -1.65
CA PHE A 164 -1.38 19.94 -2.12
C PHE A 164 -2.40 20.56 -1.17
N ASN A 165 -2.55 21.87 -1.24
CA ASN A 165 -3.60 22.58 -0.55
C ASN A 165 -4.85 22.65 -1.43
N GLN A 166 -5.99 22.16 -0.95
CA GLN A 166 -7.22 22.12 -1.73
C GLN A 166 -7.80 23.51 -2.07
N ASN A 167 -7.46 24.54 -1.28
CA ASN A 167 -8.00 25.89 -1.41
C ASN A 167 -7.11 26.79 -2.27
N THR A 168 -5.80 26.78 -2.03
CA THR A 168 -4.84 27.61 -2.77
C THR A 168 -4.35 26.94 -4.05
N GLY A 169 -4.39 25.61 -4.11
CA GLY A 169 -3.83 24.80 -5.18
C GLY A 169 -2.32 24.61 -5.09
N ASP A 170 -1.64 25.17 -4.07
CA ASP A 170 -0.20 24.99 -3.90
C ASP A 170 0.15 23.52 -3.74
N MET A 171 1.22 23.07 -4.40
CA MET A 171 1.51 21.65 -4.51
C MET A 171 3.00 21.33 -4.55
N THR A 172 3.33 20.11 -4.12
CA THR A 172 4.57 19.40 -4.41
C THR A 172 4.21 17.99 -4.90
N GLU A 173 4.70 17.62 -6.09
CA GLU A 173 4.53 16.30 -6.69
C GLU A 173 5.89 15.66 -6.86
N ARG A 174 6.02 14.41 -6.45
CA ARG A 174 7.20 13.59 -6.65
C ARG A 174 6.82 12.34 -7.41
N VAL A 175 7.46 12.11 -8.54
CA VAL A 175 7.30 10.92 -9.37
C VAL A 175 8.61 10.15 -9.38
N TYR A 176 8.56 8.90 -8.94
CA TYR A 176 9.71 8.02 -8.78
C TYR A 176 9.63 6.92 -9.84
N ASP A 177 10.66 6.81 -10.65
CA ASP A 177 10.91 5.64 -11.51
C ASP A 177 12.13 4.90 -10.95
N PHE A 178 11.88 3.75 -10.32
CA PHE A 178 12.97 2.97 -9.72
C PHE A 178 13.73 2.14 -10.77
N LYS A 179 13.17 1.94 -11.97
CA LYS A 179 13.89 1.24 -13.04
C LYS A 179 14.94 2.14 -13.66
N THR A 180 14.59 3.39 -13.97
CA THR A 180 15.54 4.39 -14.48
C THR A 180 16.33 5.11 -13.38
N ARG A 181 15.91 4.93 -12.11
CA ARG A 181 16.47 5.60 -10.93
C ARG A 181 16.29 7.12 -10.99
N GLU A 182 15.15 7.57 -11.50
CA GLU A 182 14.83 8.98 -11.64
C GLU A 182 13.76 9.39 -10.64
N LEU A 183 14.00 10.53 -9.98
CA LEU A 183 13.00 11.26 -9.23
C LEU A 183 12.74 12.56 -9.96
N PHE A 184 11.48 12.84 -10.29
CA PHE A 184 11.04 14.15 -10.72
C PHE A 184 10.27 14.84 -9.60
N THR A 185 10.69 16.05 -9.25
CA THR A 185 9.98 16.89 -8.30
C THR A 185 9.39 18.09 -9.03
N THR A 186 8.07 18.24 -8.94
CA THR A 186 7.35 19.43 -9.42
C THR A 186 6.88 20.23 -8.21
N VAL A 187 7.14 21.53 -8.18
CA VAL A 187 6.60 22.46 -7.17
C VAL A 187 5.87 23.58 -7.89
N GLY A 188 4.67 23.95 -7.43
CA GLY A 188 3.90 25.01 -8.05
C GLY A 188 2.44 25.00 -7.62
N ASN A 189 1.52 25.02 -8.58
CA ASN A 189 0.09 25.15 -8.32
C ASN A 189 -0.75 24.29 -9.26
N LEU A 190 -1.70 23.52 -8.70
CA LEU A 190 -2.55 22.57 -9.43
C LEU A 190 -3.43 23.22 -10.50
N HIS A 191 -3.80 24.49 -10.30
CA HIS A 191 -4.70 25.23 -11.19
C HIS A 191 -3.97 26.05 -12.25
N ARG A 192 -2.64 26.19 -12.13
CA ARG A 192 -1.80 27.03 -13.01
C ARG A 192 -0.54 26.30 -13.43
N ARG A 193 -0.69 25.04 -13.85
CA ARG A 193 0.44 24.13 -14.10
C ARG A 193 1.44 24.69 -15.12
N ASP A 194 0.94 25.33 -16.16
CA ASP A 194 1.70 25.74 -17.35
C ASP A 194 2.60 26.95 -17.10
N ILE A 195 2.34 27.71 -16.03
CA ILE A 195 3.00 28.99 -15.75
C ILE A 195 3.73 28.97 -14.39
N ALA A 196 3.18 28.26 -13.41
CA ALA A 196 3.68 28.28 -12.03
C ALA A 196 4.59 27.10 -11.67
N ASN A 197 4.56 26.01 -12.45
CA ASN A 197 5.27 24.78 -12.06
C ASN A 197 6.73 24.82 -12.47
N ARG A 198 7.60 24.51 -11.52
CA ARG A 198 9.02 24.24 -11.74
C ARG A 198 9.26 22.76 -11.51
N ARG A 199 9.95 22.12 -12.45
CA ARG A 199 10.29 20.70 -12.39
C ARG A 199 11.79 20.52 -12.30
N THR A 200 12.25 19.74 -11.32
CA THR A 200 13.63 19.29 -11.18
C THR A 200 13.69 17.77 -11.30
N SER A 201 14.88 17.25 -11.57
CA SER A 201 15.15 15.82 -11.62
C SER A 201 16.38 15.47 -10.79
N GLU A 202 16.33 14.36 -10.08
CA GLU A 202 17.40 13.82 -9.25
C GLU A 202 17.58 12.32 -9.51
N VAL A 203 18.79 11.82 -9.30
CA VAL A 203 19.08 10.38 -9.41
C VAL A 203 18.86 9.72 -8.05
N LEU A 204 18.13 8.62 -8.04
CA LEU A 204 17.86 7.81 -6.87
C LEU A 204 19.01 6.83 -6.60
N TYR A 205 19.50 6.82 -5.36
CA TYR A 205 20.57 5.92 -4.91
C TYR A 205 20.02 4.87 -3.95
N PHE A 206 19.97 3.61 -4.40
CA PHE A 206 19.60 2.47 -3.57
C PHE A 206 20.34 1.21 -4.06
N SER A 207 20.57 0.27 -3.14
CA SER A 207 21.26 -0.99 -3.44
C SER A 207 20.37 -2.02 -4.14
N GLN A 208 19.09 -2.05 -3.78
CA GLN A 208 18.11 -3.00 -4.31
C GLN A 208 16.71 -2.38 -4.38
N LEU A 209 15.92 -2.83 -5.35
CA LEU A 209 14.51 -2.49 -5.42
C LEU A 209 13.77 -3.06 -4.20
N ARG A 210 12.81 -2.28 -3.70
CA ARG A 210 11.94 -2.74 -2.61
C ARG A 210 10.86 -3.66 -3.13
N THR A 211 10.37 -4.52 -2.24
CA THR A 211 9.27 -5.45 -2.47
C THR A 211 8.23 -5.33 -1.36
N PHE A 212 7.09 -6.00 -1.46
CA PHE A 212 6.14 -6.12 -0.34
C PHE A 212 6.75 -6.69 0.95
N LYS A 213 7.93 -7.34 0.88
CA LYS A 213 8.66 -7.85 2.05
C LYS A 213 9.54 -6.79 2.72
N THR A 214 10.07 -5.86 1.93
CA THR A 214 11.09 -4.89 2.37
C THR A 214 10.58 -3.45 2.45
N PHE A 215 9.42 -3.16 1.85
CA PHE A 215 8.69 -1.91 1.99
C PHE A 215 7.31 -2.23 2.55
N LYS A 216 7.21 -2.16 3.87
CA LYS A 216 6.08 -2.72 4.62
C LYS A 216 4.80 -1.93 4.38
N LYS A 217 4.88 -0.60 4.33
CA LYS A 217 3.73 0.27 4.12
C LYS A 217 4.12 1.68 3.66
N PRO A 218 3.16 2.48 3.14
CA PRO A 218 3.38 3.90 2.85
C PRO A 218 4.05 4.66 4.01
N TRP A 219 4.95 5.57 3.64
CA TRP A 219 5.83 6.40 4.47
C TRP A 219 6.90 5.68 5.29
N ALA A 220 7.05 4.36 5.16
CA ALA A 220 8.02 3.59 5.95
C ALA A 220 9.39 3.44 5.29
N TRP A 221 9.60 3.98 4.08
CA TRP A 221 10.89 3.91 3.39
C TRP A 221 11.50 5.28 3.15
N GLU A 222 12.56 5.60 3.90
CA GLU A 222 13.43 6.72 3.58
C GLU A 222 14.22 6.43 2.29
N ILE A 223 13.86 7.13 1.21
CA ILE A 223 14.51 6.97 -0.10
C ILE A 223 15.67 7.97 -0.28
N MET A 224 15.59 9.12 0.38
CA MET A 224 16.62 10.16 0.45
C MET A 224 16.52 10.82 1.83
N PRO A 225 17.56 11.55 2.29
CA PRO A 225 17.52 12.21 3.60
C PRO A 225 16.23 13.02 3.80
N ASN A 226 15.41 12.62 4.78
CA ASN A 226 14.10 13.20 5.10
C ASN A 226 13.01 13.10 4.00
N VAL A 227 13.17 12.19 3.03
CA VAL A 227 12.18 11.91 2.00
C VAL A 227 11.69 10.47 2.17
N TYR A 228 10.43 10.33 2.55
CA TYR A 228 9.80 9.04 2.82
C TYR A 228 8.75 8.70 1.77
N LEU A 229 8.79 7.44 1.34
CA LEU A 229 7.79 6.77 0.49
C LEU A 229 6.90 5.88 1.32
#